data_AF-A0A1I1LJC4-F1
#
_entry.id   AF-A0A1I1LJC4-F1
#
_cell.length_a   1.000
_cell.length_b   1.000
_cell.length_c   1.000
_cell.angle_alpha   90.00
_cell.angle_beta   90.00
_cell.angle_gamma   90.00
#
_symmetry.space_group_name_H-M   'P 1'
#
loop_
_entity.id
_entity.type
_entity.pdbx_description
1 polymer ?
#
loop_
_entity_poly.entity_id
_entity_poly.type
_entity_poly.pdbx_seq_one_letter_code
_entity_poly.pdbx_strand_id
1 'polypeptide(L)'
;MSKLFLVLFALLNAGTALASETFFYIVKKSDWLSRADKASFCPLSLSERGYIQLSTPEQVIPTANTLFLGQADLLLLKIEISDSDPLLKWENVVGCEGSCPHYYGSLATKYVRKVYAFPPKRDGCFTLPADPFLKRMVAWSIPKSTINQFLYYQDWQKTDRLHKLQTKNFTQPKVQLQWWYFDFFLSDGSSVVVGFIPQDWWSKPGSGQKKSVFTMALKTRDGLVKRFLTEIPQADIRTSADRLEVPSRFLIQASGSGKHRTYAIKVNFPEIAGVFDITPTKPPFAAFPTGVMPGILVSLMSGARLGSPSFSYVSQIPHSNVSGSLAWGDYKTNIKGQAYHEQGRLDDTPDRQGGSWTWYHFSGDGWNIFGSPGSYIYLQQGDQIIRAGFHMLARQYTLQNRTFSSPDHTKLLTGGEISFRHENLTFRLKLPPATSKTLVCYPSPDPNQVWGTVGGPATLSISEGSTTRTLEGRMFLETCSWETSKNL
;
A
#
# COMPACT_ATOMS: atom_id res chain seq x y z
N MET A 1 3.22 22.64 16.60
CA MET A 1 3.39 21.19 16.39
C MET A 1 2.37 20.46 17.27
N SER A 2 1.42 19.72 16.70
CA SER A 2 0.18 19.31 17.38
C SER A 2 0.35 18.01 18.19
N LYS A 3 -0.53 17.79 19.19
CA LYS A 3 -0.67 16.54 19.96
C LYS A 3 -0.71 15.29 19.07
N LEU A 4 -1.21 15.41 17.84
CA LEU A 4 -1.25 14.35 16.82
C LEU A 4 0.14 13.81 16.45
N PHE A 5 1.16 14.66 16.46
CA PHE A 5 2.54 14.29 16.14
C PHE A 5 3.15 13.37 17.20
N LEU A 6 2.87 13.63 18.48
CA LEU A 6 3.29 12.78 19.60
C LEU A 6 2.59 11.42 19.57
N VAL A 7 1.30 11.35 19.20
CA VAL A 7 0.57 10.08 19.03
C VAL A 7 1.25 9.20 18.00
N LEU A 8 1.57 9.81 16.87
CA LEU A 8 2.10 9.11 15.72
C LEU A 8 3.53 8.62 15.97
N PHE A 9 4.37 9.46 16.58
CA PHE A 9 5.73 9.09 16.98
C PHE A 9 5.76 7.96 18.03
N ALA A 10 4.84 7.98 19.00
CA ALA A 10 4.73 6.93 20.02
C ALA A 10 4.27 5.58 19.46
N LEU A 11 3.36 5.58 18.48
CA LEU A 11 2.90 4.37 17.81
C LEU A 11 3.94 3.78 16.83
N LEU A 12 4.80 4.63 16.25
CA LEU A 12 5.79 4.21 15.26
C LEU A 12 7.09 3.65 15.82
N ASN A 13 7.57 4.19 16.94
CA ASN A 13 8.73 3.62 17.64
C ASN A 13 8.45 2.26 18.29
N ALA A 14 7.20 1.79 18.28
CA ALA A 14 6.88 0.42 18.63
C ALA A 14 7.17 -0.60 17.51
N GLY A 15 7.44 -0.15 16.28
CA GLY A 15 7.44 -0.99 15.08
C GLY A 15 8.73 -1.05 14.25
N THR A 16 9.83 -0.40 14.66
CA THR A 16 11.06 -0.35 13.86
C THR A 16 12.03 -1.50 14.17
N ALA A 17 11.88 -2.61 13.44
CA ALA A 17 12.96 -3.58 13.17
C ALA A 17 12.84 -4.05 11.72
N LEU A 18 13.97 -4.08 10.99
CA LEU A 18 14.13 -4.56 9.60
C LEU A 18 13.22 -5.75 9.30
N ALA A 19 12.29 -5.64 8.32
CA ALA A 19 11.33 -6.65 7.82
C ALA A 19 11.46 -8.05 8.47
N SER A 20 11.09 -8.10 9.74
CA SER A 20 11.15 -9.28 10.60
C SER A 20 9.78 -9.40 11.21
N GLU A 21 9.11 -10.51 10.94
CA GLU A 21 7.84 -10.78 11.57
C GLU A 21 8.06 -11.10 13.05
N THR A 22 7.15 -10.57 13.87
CA THR A 22 7.16 -10.90 15.29
C THR A 22 6.36 -12.17 15.51
N PHE A 23 7.05 -13.19 15.98
CA PHE A 23 6.47 -14.46 16.41
C PHE A 23 6.55 -14.62 17.92
N PHE A 24 5.79 -15.57 18.42
CA PHE A 24 5.78 -15.93 19.82
C PHE A 24 5.95 -17.43 20.01
N TYR A 25 6.59 -17.81 21.11
CA TYR A 25 6.74 -19.18 21.52
C TYR A 25 6.47 -19.32 23.03
N ILE A 26 5.63 -20.27 23.41
CA ILE A 26 5.32 -20.59 24.81
C ILE A 26 6.22 -21.73 25.24
N VAL A 27 6.94 -21.55 26.34
CA VAL A 27 7.89 -22.54 26.85
C VAL A 27 7.85 -22.60 28.37
N LYS A 28 8.10 -23.77 28.96
CA LYS A 28 8.29 -23.87 30.41
C LYS A 28 9.57 -23.13 30.81
N LYS A 29 9.50 -22.42 31.93
CA LYS A 29 10.63 -21.68 32.49
C LYS A 29 11.85 -22.56 32.73
N SER A 30 11.65 -23.78 33.23
CA SER A 30 12.73 -24.78 33.42
C SER A 30 13.45 -25.11 32.11
N ASP A 31 12.69 -25.31 31.05
CA ASP A 31 13.22 -25.78 29.76
C ASP A 31 14.02 -24.67 29.09
N TRP A 32 13.52 -23.43 29.16
CA TRP A 32 14.24 -22.25 28.71
C TRP A 32 15.55 -22.01 29.50
N LEU A 33 15.47 -22.05 30.84
CA LEU A 33 16.64 -21.79 31.70
C LEU A 33 17.72 -22.87 31.57
N SER A 34 17.34 -24.13 31.35
CA SER A 34 18.30 -25.23 31.11
C SER A 34 19.14 -25.04 29.83
N ARG A 35 18.81 -24.05 29.00
CA ARG A 35 19.40 -23.78 27.69
C ARG A 35 19.90 -22.35 27.51
N ALA A 36 19.84 -21.50 28.54
CA ALA A 36 20.12 -20.05 28.43
C ALA A 36 21.55 -19.73 27.93
N ASP A 37 22.52 -20.63 28.18
CA ASP A 37 23.92 -20.45 27.78
C ASP A 37 24.27 -21.04 26.40
N LYS A 38 23.27 -21.45 25.60
CA LYS A 38 23.48 -22.03 24.26
C LYS A 38 23.18 -21.02 23.15
N ALA A 39 23.95 -21.06 22.06
CA ALA A 39 23.76 -20.20 20.89
C ALA A 39 22.43 -20.42 20.15
N SER A 40 21.79 -21.58 20.37
CA SER A 40 20.52 -21.94 19.76
C SER A 40 19.63 -22.73 20.74
N PHE A 41 18.33 -22.46 20.68
CA PHE A 41 17.27 -23.13 21.41
C PHE A 41 16.65 -24.23 20.56
N CYS A 42 16.68 -25.46 21.07
CA CYS A 42 16.10 -26.64 20.44
C CYS A 42 15.05 -27.25 21.39
N PRO A 43 13.76 -26.91 21.23
CA PRO A 43 12.72 -27.53 22.05
C PRO A 43 12.51 -28.99 21.65
N LEU A 44 11.95 -29.79 22.57
CA LEU A 44 11.63 -31.21 22.31
C LEU A 44 10.72 -31.39 21.08
N SER A 45 9.83 -30.42 20.81
CA SER A 45 8.97 -30.44 19.64
C SER A 45 9.75 -30.50 18.32
N LEU A 46 10.96 -29.93 18.27
CA LEU A 46 11.81 -29.99 17.09
C LEU A 46 12.29 -31.43 16.82
N SER A 47 12.66 -32.18 17.86
CA SER A 47 13.03 -33.60 17.72
C SER A 47 11.83 -34.53 17.49
N GLU A 48 10.65 -34.19 18.03
CA GLU A 48 9.46 -35.03 17.92
C GLU A 48 8.66 -34.81 16.64
N ARG A 49 8.56 -33.55 16.19
CA ARG A 49 7.68 -33.14 15.05
C ARG A 49 8.46 -32.61 13.86
N GLY A 50 9.76 -32.36 14.01
CA GLY A 50 10.61 -31.79 12.95
C GLY A 50 10.55 -30.26 12.82
N TYR A 51 9.74 -29.57 13.64
CA TYR A 51 9.61 -28.11 13.62
C TYR A 51 9.28 -27.52 14.99
N ILE A 52 9.52 -26.21 15.13
CA ILE A 52 9.07 -25.39 16.25
C ILE A 52 7.79 -24.68 15.82
N GLN A 53 6.68 -24.96 16.49
CA GLN A 53 5.44 -24.24 16.23
C GLN A 53 5.48 -22.87 16.89
N LEU A 54 5.46 -21.83 16.06
CA LEU A 54 5.38 -20.45 16.48
C LEU A 54 3.92 -19.97 16.43
N SER A 55 3.65 -18.84 17.08
CA SER A 55 2.35 -18.17 17.04
C SER A 55 2.51 -16.73 16.55
N THR A 56 1.59 -16.26 15.70
CA THR A 56 1.40 -14.81 15.49
C THR A 56 0.84 -14.16 16.77
N PRO A 57 0.84 -12.82 16.90
CA PRO A 57 0.26 -12.15 18.06
C PRO A 57 -1.18 -12.58 18.38
N GLU A 58 -1.99 -12.77 17.34
CA GLU A 58 -3.40 -13.16 17.44
C GLU A 58 -3.57 -14.62 17.85
N GLN A 59 -2.60 -15.48 17.53
CA GLN A 59 -2.63 -16.91 17.83
C GLN A 59 -2.18 -17.25 19.25
N VAL A 60 -1.48 -16.35 19.96
CA VAL A 60 -0.90 -16.64 21.28
C VAL A 60 -1.97 -17.06 22.29
N ILE A 61 -3.05 -16.29 22.43
CA ILE A 61 -4.08 -16.56 23.45
C ILE A 61 -4.91 -17.80 23.14
N PRO A 62 -5.40 -18.01 21.91
CA PRO A 62 -6.00 -19.28 21.52
C PRO A 62 -5.07 -20.46 21.81
N THR A 63 -3.81 -20.40 21.37
CA THR A 63 -2.82 -21.47 21.59
C THR A 63 -2.59 -21.75 23.08
N ALA A 64 -2.42 -20.70 23.88
CA ALA A 64 -2.21 -20.80 25.32
C ALA A 64 -3.40 -21.46 26.03
N ASN A 65 -4.61 -21.01 25.73
CA ASN A 65 -5.82 -21.53 26.37
C ASN A 65 -6.17 -22.94 25.89
N THR A 66 -5.78 -23.34 24.67
CA THR A 66 -6.00 -24.70 24.16
C THR A 66 -4.97 -25.70 24.70
N LEU A 67 -3.68 -25.32 24.75
CA LEU A 67 -2.61 -26.28 25.03
C LEU A 67 -2.07 -26.23 26.46
N PHE A 68 -2.25 -25.10 27.16
CA PHE A 68 -1.55 -24.82 28.41
C PHE A 68 -2.48 -24.37 29.54
N LEU A 69 -3.79 -24.57 29.42
CA LEU A 69 -4.81 -24.08 30.36
C LEU A 69 -4.45 -24.40 31.83
N GLY A 70 -4.44 -23.36 32.67
CA GLY A 70 -4.12 -23.47 34.10
C GLY A 70 -2.67 -23.79 34.44
N GLN A 71 -1.80 -23.99 33.44
CA GLN A 71 -0.40 -24.36 33.69
C GLN A 71 0.43 -23.14 34.08
N ALA A 72 1.02 -23.18 35.27
CA ALA A 72 1.93 -22.16 35.76
C ALA A 72 3.37 -22.34 35.21
N ASP A 73 4.28 -21.44 35.57
CA ASP A 73 5.71 -21.48 35.20
C ASP A 73 6.01 -21.48 33.70
N LEU A 74 5.18 -20.79 32.93
CA LEU A 74 5.41 -20.55 31.50
C LEU A 74 6.09 -19.20 31.25
N LEU A 75 6.87 -19.19 30.18
CA LEU A 75 7.44 -18.00 29.56
C LEU A 75 6.86 -17.83 28.16
N LEU A 76 6.70 -16.57 27.76
CA LEU A 76 6.37 -16.20 26.39
C LEU A 76 7.58 -15.50 25.76
N LEU A 77 8.20 -16.15 24.79
CA LEU A 77 9.32 -15.60 24.04
C LEU A 77 8.77 -14.75 22.89
N LYS A 78 9.20 -13.49 22.78
CA LYS A 78 9.01 -12.65 21.58
C LYS A 78 10.20 -12.87 20.66
N ILE A 79 9.92 -13.37 19.48
CA ILE A 79 10.91 -13.79 18.49
C ILE A 79 10.77 -12.90 17.25
N GLU A 80 11.88 -12.45 16.68
CA GLU A 80 11.92 -11.76 15.41
C GLU A 80 12.73 -12.58 14.41
N ILE A 81 12.05 -13.01 13.34
CA ILE A 81 12.63 -13.79 12.23
C ILE A 81 12.28 -13.05 10.94
N SER A 82 13.20 -13.03 9.98
CA SER A 82 12.92 -12.43 8.67
C SER A 82 11.92 -13.28 7.89
N ASP A 83 11.01 -12.65 7.16
CA ASP A 83 10.06 -13.37 6.28
C ASP A 83 10.71 -14.14 5.14
N SER A 84 11.96 -13.79 4.81
CA SER A 84 12.77 -14.51 3.84
C SER A 84 13.62 -15.63 4.45
N ASP A 85 13.52 -15.88 5.77
CA ASP A 85 14.24 -17.00 6.41
C ASP A 85 13.71 -18.32 5.82
N PRO A 86 14.55 -19.12 5.14
CA PRO A 86 14.11 -20.32 4.43
C PRO A 86 13.60 -21.42 5.36
N LEU A 87 13.86 -21.32 6.67
CA LEU A 87 13.38 -22.26 7.67
C LEU A 87 11.98 -21.88 8.20
N LEU A 88 11.48 -20.68 7.90
CA LEU A 88 10.14 -20.24 8.27
C LEU A 88 9.13 -20.62 7.18
N LYS A 89 8.13 -21.44 7.54
CA LYS A 89 7.03 -21.84 6.64
C LYS A 89 5.67 -21.57 7.27
N TRP A 90 4.71 -21.21 6.45
CA TRP A 90 3.32 -20.98 6.85
C TRP A 90 2.46 -22.16 6.39
N GLU A 91 1.88 -22.90 7.33
CA GLU A 91 1.14 -24.12 7.04
C GLU A 91 -0.26 -24.09 7.66
N ASN A 92 -1.23 -24.69 6.97
CA ASN A 92 -2.60 -24.77 7.49
C ASN A 92 -2.70 -25.92 8.49
N VAL A 93 -3.06 -25.62 9.73
CA VAL A 93 -3.21 -26.61 10.81
C VAL A 93 -4.69 -26.76 11.16
N VAL A 94 -5.18 -28.01 11.18
CA VAL A 94 -6.56 -28.32 11.55
C VAL A 94 -6.84 -27.82 12.97
N GLY A 95 -7.88 -27.00 13.13
CA GLY A 95 -8.25 -26.38 14.42
C GLY A 95 -7.53 -25.07 14.75
N CYS A 96 -6.62 -24.60 13.88
CA CYS A 96 -5.97 -23.30 13.97
C CYS A 96 -6.72 -22.30 13.05
N GLU A 97 -7.11 -21.12 13.53
CA GLU A 97 -7.71 -20.10 12.66
C GLU A 97 -6.63 -19.44 11.78
N GLY A 98 -6.49 -19.94 10.55
CA GLY A 98 -5.52 -19.45 9.55
C GLY A 98 -4.24 -20.28 9.46
N SER A 99 -3.26 -19.79 8.69
CA SER A 99 -1.95 -20.44 8.59
C SER A 99 -1.13 -20.21 9.85
N CYS A 100 -0.50 -21.27 10.34
CA CYS A 100 0.27 -21.26 11.58
C CYS A 100 1.78 -21.35 11.22
N PRO A 101 2.63 -20.45 11.75
CA PRO A 101 4.04 -20.38 11.37
C PRO A 101 4.85 -21.51 12.03
N HIS A 102 5.59 -22.26 11.23
CA HIS A 102 6.46 -23.34 11.67
C HIS A 102 7.91 -23.02 11.30
N TYR A 103 8.82 -23.17 12.27
CA TYR A 103 10.25 -22.96 12.08
C TYR A 103 11.00 -24.30 12.06
N TYR A 104 11.58 -24.63 10.91
CA TYR A 104 12.21 -25.91 10.60
C TYR A 104 13.71 -25.93 10.94
N GLY A 105 14.04 -25.54 12.17
CA GLY A 105 15.42 -25.54 12.64
C GLY A 105 15.56 -25.13 14.10
N SER A 106 16.79 -25.21 14.60
CA SER A 106 17.11 -24.69 15.93
C SER A 106 16.94 -23.17 15.94
N LEU A 107 16.22 -22.63 16.93
CA LEU A 107 15.99 -21.20 17.04
C LEU A 107 17.23 -20.52 17.60
N ALA A 108 17.97 -19.76 16.80
CA ALA A 108 19.12 -19.00 17.30
C ALA A 108 18.66 -18.01 18.39
N THR A 109 19.35 -17.96 19.53
CA THR A 109 18.94 -17.10 20.67
C THR A 109 18.94 -15.62 20.30
N LYS A 110 19.75 -15.23 19.29
CA LYS A 110 19.72 -13.89 18.67
C LYS A 110 18.36 -13.50 18.08
N TYR A 111 17.46 -14.44 17.78
CA TYR A 111 16.10 -14.13 17.31
C TYR A 111 15.16 -13.81 18.47
N VAL A 112 15.48 -14.23 19.70
CA VAL A 112 14.66 -13.92 20.88
C VAL A 112 14.95 -12.49 21.33
N ARG A 113 13.97 -11.61 21.18
CA ARG A 113 14.07 -10.19 21.55
C ARG A 113 13.67 -9.93 22.97
N LYS A 114 12.73 -10.71 23.49
CA LYS A 114 12.19 -10.52 24.83
C LYS A 114 11.62 -11.81 25.39
N VAL A 115 11.72 -11.95 26.70
CA VAL A 115 11.15 -13.08 27.45
C VAL A 115 10.21 -12.51 28.49
N TYR A 116 8.95 -12.91 28.44
CA TYR A 116 7.95 -12.50 29.40
C TYR A 116 7.60 -13.65 30.33
N ALA A 117 7.36 -13.35 31.61
CA ALA A 117 6.59 -14.26 32.45
C ALA A 117 5.17 -14.36 31.90
N PHE A 118 4.63 -15.58 31.79
CA PHE A 118 3.33 -15.84 31.19
C PHE A 118 2.45 -16.68 32.12
N PRO A 119 2.08 -16.16 33.31
CA PRO A 119 1.26 -16.90 34.26
C PRO A 119 -0.22 -16.94 33.81
N PRO A 120 -0.94 -18.03 34.12
CA PRO A 120 -2.39 -18.07 33.95
C PRO A 120 -3.08 -17.16 34.99
N LYS A 121 -4.28 -16.70 34.66
CA LYS A 121 -5.18 -16.02 35.58
C LYS A 121 -5.82 -17.03 36.55
N ARG A 122 -6.60 -16.50 37.50
CA ARG A 122 -7.37 -17.31 38.46
C ARG A 122 -8.34 -18.30 37.79
N ASP A 123 -8.86 -17.96 36.61
CA ASP A 123 -9.75 -18.83 35.82
C ASP A 123 -8.98 -19.83 34.92
N GLY A 124 -7.64 -19.88 35.04
CA GLY A 124 -6.77 -20.73 34.23
C GLY A 124 -6.44 -20.19 32.84
N CYS A 125 -7.11 -19.12 32.39
CA CYS A 125 -6.89 -18.52 31.07
C CYS A 125 -5.67 -17.59 31.07
N PHE A 126 -5.11 -17.36 29.88
CA PHE A 126 -3.96 -16.47 29.70
C PHE A 126 -4.34 -15.10 29.16
N THR A 127 -3.46 -14.13 29.38
CA THR A 127 -3.51 -12.81 28.74
C THR A 127 -2.13 -12.38 28.31
N LEU A 128 -2.06 -11.61 27.23
CA LEU A 128 -0.79 -11.12 26.71
C LEU A 128 -0.09 -10.24 27.77
N PRO A 129 1.23 -10.42 27.96
CA PRO A 129 2.02 -9.54 28.80
C PRO A 129 1.93 -8.10 28.32
N ALA A 130 1.71 -7.16 29.24
CA ALA A 130 1.76 -5.75 28.89
C ALA A 130 3.21 -5.35 28.55
N ASP A 131 3.50 -5.02 27.29
CA ASP A 131 4.84 -4.55 26.90
C ASP A 131 5.13 -3.18 27.57
N PRO A 132 6.15 -3.07 28.46
CA PRO A 132 6.48 -1.82 29.13
C PRO A 132 6.92 -0.71 28.17
N PHE A 133 7.38 -1.04 26.97
CA PHE A 133 7.88 -0.02 26.04
C PHE A 133 6.75 0.85 25.48
N LEU A 134 5.59 0.26 25.15
CA LEU A 134 4.38 1.02 24.80
C LEU A 134 3.81 1.76 26.00
N LYS A 135 3.76 1.13 27.19
CA LYS A 135 3.22 1.81 28.39
C LYS A 135 4.03 3.04 28.78
N ARG A 136 5.36 3.03 28.62
CA ARG A 136 6.22 4.15 29.05
C ARG A 136 6.17 5.36 28.10
N MET A 137 5.85 5.16 26.83
CA MET A 137 5.58 6.25 25.87
C MET A 137 4.12 6.72 25.86
N VAL A 138 3.16 5.82 26.08
CA VAL A 138 1.72 6.14 26.01
C VAL A 138 1.19 6.69 27.33
N ALA A 139 1.79 6.33 28.48
CA ALA A 139 1.41 6.86 29.80
C ALA A 139 1.86 8.31 30.03
N TRP A 140 2.81 8.82 29.24
CA TRP A 140 3.10 10.25 29.22
C TRP A 140 2.34 10.94 28.08
N SER A 141 1.14 11.39 28.41
CA SER A 141 0.50 12.59 27.84
C SER A 141 -0.30 12.46 26.54
N ILE A 142 -1.09 11.41 26.33
CA ILE A 142 -2.09 11.38 25.24
C ILE A 142 -3.44 10.83 25.73
N PRO A 143 -4.51 11.64 25.75
CA PRO A 143 -5.86 11.17 26.06
C PRO A 143 -6.33 10.07 25.10
N LYS A 144 -7.05 9.05 25.60
CA LYS A 144 -7.68 7.99 24.76
C LYS A 144 -8.54 8.57 23.63
N SER A 145 -9.18 9.71 23.85
CA SER A 145 -9.95 10.42 22.83
C SER A 145 -9.11 10.84 21.62
N THR A 146 -7.83 11.17 21.81
CA THR A 146 -6.91 11.57 20.74
C THR A 146 -6.45 10.35 19.92
N ILE A 147 -6.32 9.17 20.53
CA ILE A 147 -6.03 7.91 19.84
C ILE A 147 -7.24 7.49 18.99
N ASN A 148 -8.46 7.54 19.55
CA ASN A 148 -9.67 7.24 18.79
C ASN A 148 -9.88 8.24 17.65
N GLN A 149 -9.67 9.54 17.88
CA GLN A 149 -9.69 10.52 16.78
C GLN A 149 -8.69 10.16 15.68
N PHE A 150 -7.49 9.67 16.01
CA PHE A 150 -6.54 9.25 15.00
C PHE A 150 -6.95 7.95 14.28
N LEU A 151 -7.57 6.99 14.95
CA LEU A 151 -8.00 5.73 14.31
C LEU A 151 -9.22 5.90 13.38
N TYR A 152 -10.07 6.87 13.67
CA TYR A 152 -11.28 7.21 12.90
C TYR A 152 -11.14 8.56 12.18
N TYR A 153 -9.93 8.89 11.70
CA TYR A 153 -9.68 10.18 11.08
C TYR A 153 -10.46 10.43 9.79
N GLN A 154 -10.86 9.35 9.14
CA GLN A 154 -11.64 9.33 7.92
C GLN A 154 -12.98 10.03 8.14
N ASP A 155 -13.56 9.92 9.33
CA ASP A 155 -14.87 10.50 9.68
C ASP A 155 -14.80 12.03 9.87
N TRP A 156 -13.62 12.58 10.16
CA TRP A 156 -13.41 14.02 10.30
C TRP A 156 -12.48 14.63 9.25
N GLN A 157 -12.07 13.85 8.24
CA GLN A 157 -11.24 14.34 7.14
C GLN A 157 -12.02 15.39 6.34
N LYS A 158 -11.54 16.63 6.36
CA LYS A 158 -12.23 17.76 5.72
C LYS A 158 -11.90 17.86 4.24
N THR A 159 -12.91 17.72 3.38
CA THR A 159 -12.77 17.86 1.92
C THR A 159 -12.11 19.18 1.50
N ASP A 160 -12.45 20.29 2.15
CA ASP A 160 -11.85 21.62 1.85
C ASP A 160 -10.34 21.64 2.05
N ARG A 161 -9.83 20.86 3.03
CA ARG A 161 -8.40 20.74 3.24
C ARG A 161 -7.73 19.99 2.09
N LEU A 162 -8.35 18.91 1.62
CA LEU A 162 -7.86 18.14 0.48
C LEU A 162 -7.93 18.96 -0.81
N HIS A 163 -8.94 19.81 -0.97
CA HIS A 163 -9.02 20.76 -2.07
C HIS A 163 -7.91 21.82 -2.00
N LYS A 164 -7.64 22.39 -0.82
CA LYS A 164 -6.49 23.31 -0.65
C LYS A 164 -5.17 22.63 -1.01
N LEU A 165 -5.00 21.36 -0.65
CA LEU A 165 -3.83 20.57 -1.03
C LEU A 165 -3.75 20.35 -2.54
N GLN A 166 -4.88 20.17 -3.23
CA GLN A 166 -4.94 20.13 -4.68
C GLN A 166 -4.55 21.44 -5.34
N THR A 167 -5.12 22.55 -4.88
CA THR A 167 -4.74 23.88 -5.36
C THR A 167 -3.26 24.12 -5.12
N LYS A 168 -2.71 23.68 -3.98
CA LYS A 168 -1.27 23.73 -3.72
C LYS A 168 -0.48 22.90 -4.75
N ASN A 169 -0.93 21.69 -5.08
CA ASN A 169 -0.27 20.85 -6.07
C ASN A 169 -0.27 21.49 -7.46
N PHE A 170 -1.38 22.13 -7.89
CA PHE A 170 -1.39 22.86 -9.16
C PHE A 170 -0.50 24.11 -9.13
N THR A 171 -0.63 24.95 -8.11
CA THR A 171 -0.10 26.33 -8.15
C THR A 171 1.33 26.49 -7.64
N GLN A 172 1.83 25.58 -6.80
CA GLN A 172 3.13 25.79 -6.18
C GLN A 172 4.29 25.32 -7.07
N PRO A 173 5.23 26.23 -7.41
CA PRO A 173 6.42 25.85 -8.15
C PRO A 173 7.40 25.03 -7.28
N LYS A 174 8.23 24.21 -7.95
CA LYS A 174 9.47 23.57 -7.46
C LYS A 174 9.30 22.51 -6.35
N VAL A 175 9.05 21.28 -6.78
CA VAL A 175 9.43 20.08 -6.03
C VAL A 175 10.01 19.05 -6.97
N GLN A 176 10.76 18.09 -6.44
CA GLN A 176 11.44 17.13 -7.30
C GLN A 176 10.47 16.17 -8.00
N LEU A 177 9.32 15.84 -7.40
CA LEU A 177 8.31 15.00 -8.05
C LEU A 177 6.88 15.47 -7.73
N GLN A 178 6.08 15.63 -8.78
CA GLN A 178 4.62 15.75 -8.72
C GLN A 178 4.02 14.85 -9.78
N TRP A 179 2.83 14.33 -9.52
CA TRP A 179 2.11 13.54 -10.52
C TRP A 179 0.62 13.83 -10.47
N TRP A 180 0.04 13.79 -11.65
CA TRP A 180 -1.39 13.62 -11.88
C TRP A 180 -1.56 12.29 -12.58
N TYR A 181 -2.24 11.37 -11.91
CA TYR A 181 -2.51 10.05 -12.43
C TYR A 181 -4.00 9.87 -12.56
N PHE A 182 -4.42 9.34 -13.71
CA PHE A 182 -5.78 8.93 -13.96
C PHE A 182 -5.76 7.53 -14.55
N ASP A 183 -6.69 6.70 -14.09
CA ASP A 183 -7.02 5.47 -14.78
C ASP A 183 -8.51 5.41 -15.09
N PHE A 184 -8.83 4.61 -16.10
CA PHE A 184 -10.18 4.50 -16.64
C PHE A 184 -10.49 3.04 -16.91
N PHE A 185 -11.63 2.60 -16.40
CA PHE A 185 -12.25 1.32 -16.73
C PHE A 185 -13.46 1.61 -17.64
N LEU A 186 -13.28 1.42 -18.95
CA LEU A 186 -14.32 1.72 -19.93
C LEU A 186 -15.35 0.59 -20.05
N SER A 187 -16.58 0.95 -20.39
CA SER A 187 -17.72 0.02 -20.51
C SER A 187 -17.58 -0.97 -21.67
N ASP A 188 -16.79 -0.64 -22.69
CA ASP A 188 -16.48 -1.54 -23.82
C ASP A 188 -15.44 -2.62 -23.46
N GLY A 189 -14.93 -2.62 -22.23
CA GLY A 189 -13.88 -3.52 -21.74
C GLY A 189 -12.46 -2.96 -21.87
N SER A 190 -12.29 -1.83 -22.57
CA SER A 190 -11.01 -1.16 -22.70
C SER A 190 -10.60 -0.44 -21.40
N SER A 191 -9.31 -0.12 -21.29
CA SER A 191 -8.69 0.56 -20.17
C SER A 191 -7.77 1.66 -20.67
N VAL A 192 -7.80 2.80 -20.00
CA VAL A 192 -6.91 3.94 -20.31
C VAL A 192 -6.15 4.34 -19.06
N VAL A 193 -4.90 4.75 -19.22
CA VAL A 193 -4.13 5.41 -18.16
C VAL A 193 -3.60 6.73 -18.73
N VAL A 194 -3.74 7.81 -17.97
CA VAL A 194 -3.19 9.14 -18.29
C VAL A 194 -2.30 9.57 -17.12
N GLY A 195 -1.05 9.88 -17.42
CA GLY A 195 -0.08 10.36 -16.45
C GLY A 195 0.52 11.68 -16.89
N PHE A 196 0.65 12.62 -15.97
CA PHE A 196 1.41 13.84 -16.18
C PHE A 196 2.36 14.10 -15.01
N ILE A 197 3.64 14.25 -15.34
CA ILE A 197 4.70 14.61 -14.40
C ILE A 197 5.25 15.97 -14.88
N PRO A 198 4.85 17.09 -14.26
CA PRO A 198 5.34 18.41 -14.66
C PRO A 198 6.81 18.64 -14.32
N GLN A 199 7.37 17.86 -13.39
CA GLN A 199 8.76 17.98 -13.00
C GLN A 199 9.42 16.62 -12.87
N ASP A 200 10.42 16.45 -13.71
CA ASP A 200 11.29 15.29 -13.83
C ASP A 200 12.06 15.00 -12.52
N TRP A 201 12.03 13.73 -12.11
CA TRP A 201 12.80 13.13 -11.01
C TRP A 201 13.96 12.23 -11.50
N TRP A 202 13.97 11.88 -12.79
CA TRP A 202 14.93 11.07 -13.52
C TRP A 202 16.06 11.86 -14.20
N SER A 203 16.09 13.18 -14.12
CA SER A 203 17.24 13.97 -14.55
C SER A 203 18.41 13.81 -13.57
N LYS A 204 19.64 13.67 -14.08
CA LYS A 204 20.85 13.64 -13.23
C LYS A 204 20.88 14.90 -12.33
N PRO A 205 21.11 14.75 -11.00
CA PRO A 205 21.27 15.90 -10.12
C PRO A 205 22.30 16.89 -10.69
N GLY A 206 21.91 18.15 -10.85
CA GLY A 206 22.78 19.21 -11.39
C GLY A 206 22.75 19.43 -12.90
N SER A 207 21.94 18.68 -13.66
CA SER A 207 21.81 18.85 -15.13
C SER A 207 21.25 20.21 -15.57
N GLY A 208 20.59 20.95 -14.67
CA GLY A 208 19.96 22.24 -14.94
C GLY A 208 18.71 22.18 -15.86
N GLN A 209 18.56 21.12 -16.66
CA GLN A 209 17.38 20.87 -17.48
C GLN A 209 16.26 20.27 -16.63
N LYS A 210 15.15 21.00 -16.52
CA LYS A 210 13.93 20.49 -15.93
C LYS A 210 12.98 20.06 -17.02
N LYS A 211 12.72 18.76 -17.09
CA LYS A 211 11.80 18.19 -18.08
C LYS A 211 10.43 17.93 -17.45
N SER A 212 9.43 17.74 -18.29
CA SER A 212 8.13 17.21 -17.90
C SER A 212 7.72 16.15 -18.89
N VAL A 213 6.90 15.20 -18.45
CA VAL A 213 6.42 14.10 -19.29
C VAL A 213 4.91 14.03 -19.22
N PHE A 214 4.30 13.97 -20.40
CA PHE A 214 2.95 13.49 -20.58
C PHE A 214 3.01 12.06 -21.10
N THR A 215 2.20 11.18 -20.52
CA THR A 215 2.02 9.82 -21.00
C THR A 215 0.56 9.44 -21.03
N MET A 216 0.20 8.66 -22.03
CA MET A 216 -1.11 8.05 -22.15
C MET A 216 -0.94 6.62 -22.66
N ALA A 217 -1.80 5.72 -22.19
CA ALA A 217 -1.84 4.35 -22.66
C ALA A 217 -3.29 3.90 -22.83
N LEU A 218 -3.54 3.15 -23.89
CA LEU A 218 -4.80 2.48 -24.16
C LEU A 218 -4.54 0.98 -24.22
N LYS A 219 -5.31 0.20 -23.46
CA LYS A 219 -5.46 -1.24 -23.66
C LYS A 219 -6.89 -1.52 -24.10
N THR A 220 -7.07 -2.02 -25.30
CA THR A 220 -8.40 -2.40 -25.79
C THR A 220 -8.84 -3.73 -25.17
N ARG A 221 -10.13 -4.05 -25.30
CA ARG A 221 -10.71 -5.31 -24.80
C ARG A 221 -10.01 -6.57 -25.35
N ASP A 222 -9.59 -6.55 -26.61
CA ASP A 222 -8.84 -7.63 -27.29
C ASP A 222 -7.36 -7.68 -26.90
N GLY A 223 -6.89 -6.75 -26.05
CA GLY A 223 -5.55 -6.76 -25.48
C GLY A 223 -4.50 -6.00 -26.28
N LEU A 224 -4.88 -5.32 -27.38
CA LEU A 224 -3.98 -4.39 -28.08
C LEU A 224 -3.61 -3.25 -27.14
N VAL A 225 -2.30 -2.97 -27.05
CA VAL A 225 -1.75 -1.88 -26.24
C VAL A 225 -1.18 -0.79 -27.14
N LYS A 226 -1.70 0.43 -27.02
CA LYS A 226 -1.11 1.66 -27.58
C LYS A 226 -0.54 2.51 -26.45
N ARG A 227 0.62 3.13 -26.70
CA ARG A 227 1.30 4.02 -25.74
C ARG A 227 1.76 5.28 -26.43
N PHE A 228 1.71 6.38 -25.72
CA PHE A 228 2.24 7.65 -26.16
C PHE A 228 2.90 8.33 -24.99
N LEU A 229 4.14 8.74 -25.20
CA LEU A 229 4.94 9.44 -24.22
C LEU A 229 5.62 10.58 -24.96
N THR A 230 5.55 11.76 -24.39
CA THR A 230 6.24 12.93 -24.94
C THR A 230 6.77 13.81 -23.81
N GLU A 231 7.95 14.39 -24.05
CA GLU A 231 8.47 15.43 -23.19
C GLU A 231 7.75 16.75 -23.49
N ILE A 232 7.36 17.48 -22.44
CA ILE A 232 6.77 18.81 -22.58
C ILE A 232 7.75 19.83 -21.97
N PRO A 233 8.07 20.93 -22.68
CA PRO A 233 8.85 22.01 -22.08
C PRO A 233 8.12 22.59 -20.87
N GLN A 234 8.80 22.70 -19.72
CA GLN A 234 8.17 23.25 -18.51
C GLN A 234 7.66 24.69 -18.70
N ALA A 235 8.30 25.46 -19.58
CA ALA A 235 7.89 26.83 -19.91
C ALA A 235 6.50 26.91 -20.56
N ASP A 236 6.01 25.79 -21.13
CA ASP A 236 4.69 25.73 -21.78
C ASP A 236 3.58 25.35 -20.79
N ILE A 237 3.92 24.91 -19.58
CA ILE A 237 2.96 24.49 -18.56
C ILE A 237 2.40 25.73 -17.86
N ARG A 238 1.07 25.83 -17.77
CA ARG A 238 0.36 26.86 -17.02
C ARG A 238 -0.55 26.23 -15.99
N THR A 239 -0.58 26.81 -14.80
CA THR A 239 -1.34 26.27 -13.67
C THR A 239 -2.11 27.36 -12.92
N SER A 240 -3.36 27.08 -12.55
CA SER A 240 -4.18 27.86 -11.62
C SER A 240 -4.74 26.96 -10.52
N ALA A 241 -5.62 27.47 -9.65
CA ALA A 241 -6.14 26.72 -8.51
C ALA A 241 -6.88 25.42 -8.87
N ASP A 242 -7.36 25.33 -10.10
CA ASP A 242 -8.27 24.33 -10.62
C ASP A 242 -7.93 23.90 -12.05
N ARG A 243 -6.82 24.39 -12.62
CA ARG A 243 -6.43 24.15 -14.01
C ARG A 243 -4.95 23.83 -14.11
N LEU A 244 -4.64 22.86 -14.94
CA LEU A 244 -3.30 22.59 -15.47
C LEU A 244 -3.44 22.47 -16.98
N GLU A 245 -2.66 23.25 -17.73
CA GLU A 245 -2.71 23.22 -19.18
C GLU A 245 -1.34 23.31 -19.82
N VAL A 246 -1.25 22.70 -20.99
CA VAL A 246 -0.22 22.94 -22.00
C VAL A 246 -0.98 23.42 -23.23
N PRO A 247 -0.89 24.72 -23.59
CA PRO A 247 -1.74 25.33 -24.60
C PRO A 247 -1.81 24.50 -25.89
N SER A 248 -3.02 24.32 -26.43
CA SER A 248 -3.34 23.50 -27.61
C SER A 248 -3.09 21.99 -27.52
N ARG A 249 -2.45 21.49 -26.45
CA ARG A 249 -2.03 20.08 -26.35
C ARG A 249 -2.75 19.30 -25.26
N PHE A 250 -2.85 19.88 -24.07
CA PHE A 250 -3.31 19.15 -22.89
C PHE A 250 -3.98 20.06 -21.88
N LEU A 251 -5.04 19.57 -21.24
CA LEU A 251 -5.77 20.27 -20.19
C LEU A 251 -6.25 19.26 -19.15
N ILE A 252 -6.04 19.58 -17.88
CA ILE A 252 -6.81 19.07 -16.75
C ILE A 252 -7.51 20.29 -16.14
N GLN A 253 -8.83 20.26 -16.05
CA GLN A 253 -9.62 21.31 -15.43
C GLN A 253 -10.55 20.67 -14.40
N ALA A 254 -10.61 21.24 -13.20
CA ALA A 254 -11.66 21.00 -12.23
C ALA A 254 -12.63 22.19 -12.27
N SER A 255 -13.93 21.92 -12.18
CA SER A 255 -14.98 22.95 -12.23
C SER A 255 -15.99 22.73 -11.11
N GLY A 256 -16.66 23.79 -10.64
CA GLY A 256 -17.61 23.69 -9.53
C GLY A 256 -16.95 23.58 -8.15
N SER A 257 -17.73 23.23 -7.13
CA SER A 257 -17.27 23.20 -5.73
C SER A 257 -17.93 22.08 -4.92
N GLY A 258 -17.29 21.70 -3.81
CA GLY A 258 -17.82 20.70 -2.88
C GLY A 258 -18.18 19.37 -3.56
N LYS A 259 -19.44 18.93 -3.36
CA LYS A 259 -19.98 17.69 -3.94
C LYS A 259 -20.36 17.80 -5.43
N HIS A 260 -20.44 19.01 -5.99
CA HIS A 260 -20.79 19.26 -7.39
C HIS A 260 -19.57 19.48 -8.28
N ARG A 261 -18.39 19.15 -7.77
CA ARG A 261 -17.14 19.36 -8.50
C ARG A 261 -17.01 18.34 -9.62
N THR A 262 -16.75 18.80 -10.83
CA THR A 262 -16.49 17.97 -12.02
C THR A 262 -15.07 18.17 -12.50
N TYR A 263 -14.60 17.26 -13.36
CA TYR A 263 -13.29 17.30 -13.96
C TYR A 263 -13.37 17.09 -15.46
N ALA A 264 -12.49 17.73 -16.22
CA ALA A 264 -12.34 17.55 -17.64
C ALA A 264 -10.88 17.34 -17.98
N ILE A 265 -10.59 16.33 -18.81
CA ILE A 265 -9.28 16.12 -19.43
C ILE A 265 -9.44 16.29 -20.93
N LYS A 266 -8.60 17.12 -21.54
CA LYS A 266 -8.49 17.24 -23.00
C LYS A 266 -7.07 16.92 -23.43
N VAL A 267 -6.95 16.08 -24.43
CA VAL A 267 -5.69 15.64 -25.05
C VAL A 267 -5.79 15.95 -26.54
N ASN A 268 -4.76 16.59 -27.09
CA ASN A 268 -4.71 17.02 -28.49
C ASN A 268 -3.26 17.02 -29.01
N PHE A 269 -2.75 15.82 -29.22
CA PHE A 269 -1.49 15.55 -29.91
C PHE A 269 -1.78 15.04 -31.33
N PRO A 270 -0.81 15.11 -32.26
CA PRO A 270 -1.03 14.68 -33.65
C PRO A 270 -1.53 13.24 -33.76
N GLU A 271 -1.05 12.32 -32.92
CA GLU A 271 -1.49 10.92 -32.92
C GLU A 271 -2.71 10.64 -32.04
N ILE A 272 -3.08 11.56 -31.13
CA ILE A 272 -4.09 11.32 -30.08
C ILE A 272 -4.93 12.56 -29.82
N ALA A 273 -6.24 12.40 -29.97
CA ALA A 273 -7.22 13.37 -29.48
C ALA A 273 -8.18 12.69 -28.50
N GLY A 274 -8.43 13.32 -27.36
CA GLY A 274 -9.33 12.76 -26.35
C GLY A 274 -10.01 13.83 -25.51
N VAL A 275 -11.26 13.59 -25.15
CA VAL A 275 -12.03 14.41 -24.21
C VAL A 275 -12.64 13.48 -23.18
N PHE A 276 -12.39 13.76 -21.90
CA PHE A 276 -12.89 12.99 -20.77
C PHE A 276 -13.60 13.95 -19.82
N ASP A 277 -14.92 13.87 -19.76
CA ASP A 277 -15.74 14.57 -18.78
C ASP A 277 -16.04 13.62 -17.62
N ILE A 278 -15.61 14.00 -16.42
CA ILE A 278 -15.57 13.15 -15.24
C ILE A 278 -16.44 13.79 -14.14
N THR A 279 -17.39 13.00 -13.63
CA THR A 279 -18.30 13.38 -12.55
C THR A 279 -18.07 12.46 -11.34
N PRO A 280 -17.31 12.92 -10.32
CA PRO A 280 -17.12 12.21 -9.06
C PRO A 280 -18.43 11.78 -8.42
N THR A 281 -18.48 10.55 -7.92
CA THR A 281 -19.62 10.04 -7.12
C THR A 281 -19.25 9.80 -5.66
N LYS A 282 -17.95 9.91 -5.33
CA LYS A 282 -17.43 9.83 -3.96
C LYS A 282 -16.57 11.06 -3.65
N PRO A 283 -16.57 11.53 -2.39
CA PRO A 283 -15.72 12.64 -1.98
C PRO A 283 -14.23 12.24 -2.07
N PRO A 284 -13.31 13.22 -2.23
CA PRO A 284 -11.88 12.97 -2.14
C PRO A 284 -11.49 12.24 -0.86
N PHE A 285 -10.52 11.34 -0.98
CA PHE A 285 -9.99 10.56 0.12
C PHE A 285 -8.48 10.71 0.18
N ALA A 286 -7.95 10.88 1.39
CA ALA A 286 -6.52 10.79 1.63
C ALA A 286 -6.23 9.66 2.61
N ALA A 287 -5.21 8.89 2.26
CA ALA A 287 -4.68 7.86 3.12
C ALA A 287 -4.23 8.47 4.47
N PHE A 288 -3.65 9.67 4.51
CA PHE A 288 -3.28 10.32 5.78
C PHE A 288 -4.35 11.32 6.24
N PRO A 289 -4.48 11.61 7.56
CA PRO A 289 -5.48 12.55 8.07
C PRO A 289 -5.48 13.92 7.40
N THR A 290 -4.33 14.34 6.88
CA THR A 290 -4.14 15.65 6.27
C THR A 290 -3.89 15.61 4.77
N GLY A 291 -3.81 14.41 4.17
CA GLY A 291 -3.26 14.21 2.82
C GLY A 291 -1.74 14.30 2.74
N VAL A 292 -1.06 14.62 3.85
CA VAL A 292 0.39 14.74 3.93
C VAL A 292 0.94 13.78 4.99
N MET A 293 1.98 13.05 4.61
CA MET A 293 2.86 12.28 5.48
C MET A 293 4.12 13.09 5.78
N PRO A 294 4.26 13.64 7.00
CA PRO A 294 5.50 14.30 7.41
C PRO A 294 6.71 13.37 7.31
N GLY A 295 7.84 13.91 6.85
CA GLY A 295 9.06 13.16 6.53
C GLY A 295 9.67 12.30 7.66
N ILE A 296 9.55 12.75 8.91
CA ILE A 296 9.95 11.94 10.07
C ILE A 296 9.13 10.65 10.20
N LEU A 297 7.86 10.67 9.78
CA LEU A 297 6.97 9.52 9.82
C LEU A 297 7.20 8.61 8.63
N VAL A 298 7.56 9.18 7.47
CA VAL A 298 8.09 8.40 6.33
C VAL A 298 9.27 7.56 6.83
N SER A 299 10.26 8.21 7.44
CA SER A 299 11.47 7.56 7.96
C SER A 299 11.14 6.43 8.95
N LEU A 300 10.16 6.65 9.83
CA LEU A 300 9.76 5.66 10.84
C LEU A 300 8.87 4.53 10.29
N MET A 301 8.04 4.78 9.27
CA MET A 301 7.08 3.80 8.72
C MET A 301 7.65 2.94 7.59
N SER A 302 8.49 3.52 6.72
CA SER A 302 9.04 2.81 5.56
C SER A 302 10.51 2.40 5.73
N GLY A 303 11.11 2.69 6.89
CA GLY A 303 12.54 2.48 7.11
C GLY A 303 13.43 3.42 6.30
N ALA A 304 12.87 4.52 5.79
CA ALA A 304 13.60 5.51 5.02
C ALA A 304 14.65 6.25 5.87
N ARG A 305 15.61 6.90 5.21
CA ARG A 305 16.70 7.62 5.89
C ARG A 305 16.14 8.70 6.81
N LEU A 306 16.74 8.88 7.98
CA LEU A 306 16.40 9.98 8.89
C LEU A 306 16.46 11.32 8.14
N GLY A 307 15.40 12.13 8.25
CA GLY A 307 15.27 13.38 7.48
C GLY A 307 14.75 13.19 6.05
N SER A 308 14.05 12.08 5.77
CA SER A 308 13.29 11.90 4.54
C SER A 308 12.29 13.06 4.33
N PRO A 309 12.00 13.43 3.07
CA PRO A 309 11.06 14.50 2.76
C PRO A 309 9.63 14.17 3.17
N SER A 310 8.80 15.21 3.30
CA SER A 310 7.36 15.00 3.39
C SER A 310 6.81 14.58 2.02
N PHE A 311 5.76 13.74 2.06
CA PHE A 311 5.07 13.24 0.89
C PHE A 311 3.58 13.57 1.02
N SER A 312 2.94 13.96 -0.07
CA SER A 312 1.48 14.12 -0.13
C SER A 312 0.87 13.18 -1.14
N TYR A 313 -0.28 12.63 -0.77
CA TYR A 313 -1.06 11.72 -1.60
C TYR A 313 -2.53 11.91 -1.29
N VAL A 314 -3.32 12.13 -2.34
CA VAL A 314 -4.76 12.22 -2.24
C VAL A 314 -5.41 11.62 -3.48
N SER A 315 -6.33 10.67 -3.26
CA SER A 315 -7.30 10.29 -4.27
C SER A 315 -8.35 11.40 -4.37
N GLN A 316 -8.21 12.24 -5.39
CA GLN A 316 -9.13 13.35 -5.65
C GLN A 316 -10.46 12.88 -6.22
N ILE A 317 -10.43 11.78 -6.96
CA ILE A 317 -11.61 11.11 -7.51
C ILE A 317 -11.46 9.61 -7.19
N PRO A 318 -11.92 9.15 -6.01
CA PRO A 318 -11.87 7.72 -5.66
C PRO A 318 -12.77 6.86 -6.53
N HIS A 319 -13.87 7.46 -7.00
CA HIS A 319 -14.84 6.83 -7.89
C HIS A 319 -15.65 7.92 -8.61
N SER A 320 -15.92 7.71 -9.90
CA SER A 320 -16.69 8.63 -10.74
C SER A 320 -17.33 7.92 -11.92
N ASN A 321 -18.25 8.63 -12.58
CA ASN A 321 -18.63 8.33 -13.95
C ASN A 321 -17.77 9.16 -14.91
N VAL A 322 -17.37 8.59 -16.05
CA VAL A 322 -16.70 9.32 -17.13
C VAL A 322 -17.44 9.13 -18.45
N SER A 323 -17.47 10.18 -19.26
CA SER A 323 -17.94 10.17 -20.64
C SER A 323 -17.04 10.98 -21.56
N GLY A 324 -17.15 10.81 -22.88
CA GLY A 324 -16.47 11.65 -23.86
C GLY A 324 -16.08 10.90 -25.12
N SER A 325 -14.91 11.18 -25.68
CA SER A 325 -14.42 10.53 -26.90
C SER A 325 -12.90 10.37 -26.92
N LEU A 326 -12.42 9.33 -27.61
CA LEU A 326 -11.01 9.07 -27.84
C LEU A 326 -10.78 8.69 -29.29
N ALA A 327 -9.80 9.34 -29.92
CA ALA A 327 -9.25 9.00 -31.22
C ALA A 327 -7.73 8.79 -31.10
N TRP A 328 -7.23 7.66 -31.60
CA TRP A 328 -5.82 7.30 -31.56
C TRP A 328 -5.42 6.53 -32.82
N GLY A 329 -4.90 7.27 -33.81
CA GLY A 329 -4.80 6.78 -35.19
C GLY A 329 -6.18 6.31 -35.68
N ASP A 330 -6.28 5.06 -36.13
CA ASP A 330 -7.55 4.49 -36.63
C ASP A 330 -8.52 4.08 -35.52
N TYR A 331 -8.07 4.01 -34.26
CA TYR A 331 -8.94 3.67 -33.15
C TYR A 331 -9.80 4.88 -32.76
N LYS A 332 -11.12 4.75 -32.81
CA LYS A 332 -12.07 5.77 -32.37
C LYS A 332 -13.15 5.14 -31.50
N THR A 333 -13.43 5.74 -30.35
CA THR A 333 -14.49 5.26 -29.45
C THR A 333 -15.14 6.41 -28.69
N ASN A 334 -16.39 6.20 -28.30
CA ASN A 334 -17.04 7.02 -27.29
C ASN A 334 -16.64 6.49 -25.91
N ILE A 335 -16.16 7.38 -25.05
CA ILE A 335 -15.81 7.04 -23.69
C ILE A 335 -17.10 6.96 -22.88
N LYS A 336 -17.25 5.86 -22.14
CA LYS A 336 -18.19 5.70 -21.03
C LYS A 336 -17.55 4.73 -20.05
N GLY A 337 -17.63 5.01 -18.75
CA GLY A 337 -17.10 4.09 -17.74
C GLY A 337 -16.87 4.74 -16.39
N GLN A 338 -15.89 4.19 -15.67
CA GLN A 338 -15.40 4.70 -14.39
C GLN A 338 -14.04 5.36 -14.59
N ALA A 339 -13.80 6.45 -13.88
CA ALA A 339 -12.47 7.04 -13.75
C ALA A 339 -12.03 7.06 -12.29
N TYR A 340 -10.72 7.02 -12.13
CA TYR A 340 -10.02 7.30 -10.89
C TYR A 340 -9.03 8.42 -11.12
N HIS A 341 -8.83 9.26 -10.11
CA HIS A 341 -7.79 10.27 -10.12
C HIS A 341 -7.11 10.38 -8.76
N GLU A 342 -5.79 10.30 -8.80
CA GLU A 342 -4.94 10.73 -7.70
C GLU A 342 -3.92 11.77 -8.15
N GLN A 343 -3.47 12.49 -7.15
CA GLN A 343 -2.30 13.34 -7.28
C GLN A 343 -1.47 13.22 -6.02
N GLY A 344 -0.20 13.51 -6.19
CA GLY A 344 0.67 13.69 -5.06
C GLY A 344 1.91 14.46 -5.40
N ARG A 345 2.70 14.65 -4.36
CA ARG A 345 3.89 15.47 -4.40
C ARG A 345 4.90 14.94 -3.41
N LEU A 346 6.14 14.91 -3.84
CA LEU A 346 7.30 14.63 -3.02
C LEU A 346 8.21 15.85 -3.07
N ASP A 347 8.47 16.45 -1.92
CA ASP A 347 9.30 17.66 -1.82
C ASP A 347 10.80 17.39 -2.10
N ASP A 348 11.18 16.16 -2.45
CA ASP A 348 12.57 15.72 -2.70
C ASP A 348 12.61 14.50 -3.66
N THR A 349 13.77 13.92 -3.91
CA THR A 349 13.93 12.86 -4.91
C THR A 349 13.36 11.51 -4.44
N PRO A 350 12.75 10.70 -5.34
CA PRO A 350 12.14 9.43 -4.96
C PRO A 350 13.08 8.39 -4.34
N ASP A 351 14.38 8.40 -4.68
CA ASP A 351 15.39 7.53 -4.05
C ASP A 351 15.55 7.80 -2.54
N ARG A 352 15.22 9.03 -2.09
CA ARG A 352 15.25 9.38 -0.67
C ARG A 352 14.01 8.91 0.11
N GLN A 353 12.93 8.49 -0.56
CA GLN A 353 11.80 7.86 0.14
C GLN A 353 12.10 6.47 0.67
N GLY A 354 13.12 5.79 0.13
CA GLY A 354 13.52 4.43 0.52
C GLY A 354 12.49 3.35 0.15
N GLY A 355 12.95 2.27 -0.51
CA GLY A 355 12.16 1.05 -0.76
C GLY A 355 11.06 1.19 -1.83
N SER A 356 10.84 0.13 -2.63
CA SER A 356 9.83 0.12 -3.70
C SER A 356 8.41 0.38 -3.19
N TRP A 357 7.53 0.98 -3.99
CA TRP A 357 6.08 0.94 -3.73
C TRP A 357 5.33 0.09 -4.75
N THR A 358 4.20 -0.43 -4.29
CA THR A 358 3.20 -1.09 -5.13
C THR A 358 1.86 -0.46 -4.86
N TRP A 359 1.17 -0.05 -5.91
CA TRP A 359 -0.19 0.47 -5.84
C TRP A 359 -1.09 -0.37 -6.72
N TYR A 360 -2.35 -0.51 -6.34
CA TYR A 360 -3.33 -1.19 -7.15
C TYR A 360 -4.69 -0.53 -7.11
N HIS A 361 -5.50 -0.80 -8.13
CA HIS A 361 -6.89 -0.42 -8.21
C HIS A 361 -7.69 -1.46 -8.98
N PHE A 362 -8.66 -2.06 -8.29
CA PHE A 362 -9.59 -3.04 -8.78
C PHE A 362 -11.01 -2.44 -8.88
N SER A 363 -11.69 -2.76 -9.97
CA SER A 363 -13.10 -2.48 -10.17
C SER A 363 -13.81 -3.71 -10.76
N GLY A 364 -14.90 -4.16 -10.14
CA GLY A 364 -15.68 -5.32 -10.59
C GLY A 364 -16.90 -5.61 -9.71
N ASP A 365 -18.04 -5.91 -10.35
CA ASP A 365 -19.29 -6.29 -9.68
C ASP A 365 -19.69 -5.40 -8.48
N GLY A 366 -19.62 -4.08 -8.69
CA GLY A 366 -19.94 -3.08 -7.67
C GLY A 366 -18.85 -2.84 -6.63
N TRP A 367 -17.73 -3.57 -6.67
CA TRP A 367 -16.57 -3.33 -5.81
C TRP A 367 -15.59 -2.36 -6.44
N ASN A 368 -15.08 -1.45 -5.62
CA ASN A 368 -14.01 -0.52 -5.95
C ASN A 368 -12.96 -0.58 -4.84
N ILE A 369 -11.78 -1.12 -5.15
CA ILE A 369 -10.76 -1.41 -4.15
C ILE A 369 -9.42 -0.89 -4.64
N PHE A 370 -8.80 0.02 -3.91
CA PHE A 370 -7.46 0.49 -4.24
C PHE A 370 -6.62 0.73 -3.01
N GLY A 371 -5.30 0.76 -3.18
CA GLY A 371 -4.38 1.03 -2.09
C GLY A 371 -2.97 0.56 -2.38
N SER A 372 -2.16 0.58 -1.32
CA SER A 372 -0.80 0.05 -1.34
C SER A 372 -0.72 -1.05 -0.28
N PRO A 373 -0.37 -2.31 -0.65
CA PRO A 373 -0.23 -3.41 0.30
C PRO A 373 0.67 -3.05 1.49
N GLY A 374 0.27 -3.46 2.70
CA GLY A 374 0.97 -3.12 3.95
C GLY A 374 0.89 -1.66 4.39
N SER A 375 0.20 -0.80 3.64
CA SER A 375 0.20 0.65 3.85
C SER A 375 -1.21 1.17 4.13
N TYR A 376 -2.04 1.33 3.10
CA TYR A 376 -3.43 1.75 3.24
C TYR A 376 -4.32 1.03 2.24
N ILE A 377 -5.61 1.01 2.54
CA ILE A 377 -6.64 0.44 1.67
C ILE A 377 -7.83 1.39 1.58
N TYR A 378 -8.51 1.37 0.45
CA TYR A 378 -9.85 1.89 0.23
C TYR A 378 -10.70 0.74 -0.29
N LEU A 379 -11.77 0.42 0.42
CA LEU A 379 -12.69 -0.69 0.18
C LEU A 379 -14.10 -0.13 0.10
N GLN A 380 -14.65 -0.13 -1.11
CA GLN A 380 -16.00 0.34 -1.39
C GLN A 380 -16.81 -0.78 -2.06
N GLN A 381 -18.08 -0.90 -1.67
CA GLN A 381 -19.08 -1.74 -2.31
C GLN A 381 -20.31 -0.90 -2.64
N GLY A 382 -20.67 -0.81 -3.91
CA GLY A 382 -21.72 0.08 -4.40
C GLY A 382 -21.45 1.51 -3.95
N ASP A 383 -22.39 2.09 -3.21
CA ASP A 383 -22.24 3.44 -2.67
C ASP A 383 -21.57 3.53 -1.29
N GLN A 384 -21.37 2.40 -0.62
CA GLN A 384 -20.84 2.36 0.74
C GLN A 384 -19.32 2.23 0.74
N ILE A 385 -18.66 3.14 1.45
CA ILE A 385 -17.25 3.00 1.80
C ILE A 385 -17.20 2.14 3.06
N ILE A 386 -16.81 0.88 2.90
CA ILE A 386 -16.73 -0.09 4.00
C ILE A 386 -15.53 0.20 4.88
N ARG A 387 -14.39 0.50 4.25
CA ARG A 387 -13.13 0.77 4.95
C ARG A 387 -12.24 1.69 4.12
N ALA A 388 -11.58 2.65 4.75
CA ALA A 388 -10.56 3.45 4.10
C ALA A 388 -9.47 3.86 5.09
N GLY A 389 -8.20 3.95 4.68
CA GLY A 389 -7.12 4.53 5.48
C GLY A 389 -5.92 3.63 5.81
N PHE A 390 -4.98 4.17 6.58
CA PHE A 390 -3.77 3.46 7.00
C PHE A 390 -4.04 2.37 8.02
N HIS A 391 -3.25 1.30 7.91
CA HIS A 391 -3.18 0.26 8.94
C HIS A 391 -1.86 0.32 9.70
N MET A 392 -1.88 0.96 10.86
CA MET A 392 -0.74 0.95 11.79
C MET A 392 -0.58 -0.40 12.51
N LEU A 393 -1.62 -1.26 12.52
CA LEU A 393 -1.70 -2.44 13.39
C LEU A 393 -2.21 -3.73 12.71
N ALA A 394 -2.70 -3.69 11.47
CA ALA A 394 -3.28 -4.87 10.82
C ALA A 394 -2.23 -5.60 9.95
N ARG A 395 -1.66 -6.68 10.48
CA ARG A 395 -0.60 -7.50 9.86
C ARG A 395 -1.07 -8.45 8.74
N GLN A 396 -2.30 -8.32 8.27
CA GLN A 396 -2.91 -9.26 7.33
C GLN A 396 -3.21 -8.65 5.96
N TYR A 397 -2.65 -7.48 5.63
CA TYR A 397 -2.78 -6.87 4.31
C TYR A 397 -1.49 -7.02 3.51
N THR A 398 -1.37 -8.13 2.80
CA THR A 398 -0.09 -8.57 2.20
C THR A 398 -0.22 -8.80 0.71
N LEU A 399 0.91 -8.61 0.01
CA LEU A 399 1.07 -8.94 -1.39
C LEU A 399 1.95 -10.18 -1.52
N GLN A 400 1.34 -11.28 -1.97
CA GLN A 400 1.91 -12.62 -2.09
C GLN A 400 1.86 -13.10 -3.55
N ASN A 401 2.44 -14.28 -3.82
CA ASN A 401 2.41 -14.94 -5.14
C ASN A 401 2.82 -14.00 -6.29
N ARG A 402 3.82 -13.15 -6.03
CA ARG A 402 4.26 -12.09 -6.93
C ARG A 402 4.84 -12.69 -8.21
N THR A 403 4.47 -12.11 -9.34
CA THR A 403 5.05 -12.45 -10.65
C THR A 403 5.68 -11.22 -11.26
N PHE A 404 6.82 -11.41 -11.93
CA PHE A 404 7.64 -10.32 -12.46
C PHE A 404 7.90 -10.52 -13.95
N SER A 405 8.11 -9.42 -14.65
CA SER A 405 8.46 -9.40 -16.08
C SER A 405 9.83 -10.03 -16.41
N SER A 406 10.65 -10.31 -15.40
CA SER A 406 12.00 -10.87 -15.54
C SER A 406 12.27 -11.88 -14.41
N PRO A 407 13.00 -12.99 -14.68
CA PRO A 407 13.28 -14.04 -13.69
C PRO A 407 14.14 -13.59 -12.50
N ASP A 408 14.82 -12.45 -12.62
CA ASP A 408 15.64 -11.84 -11.56
C ASP A 408 14.79 -11.23 -10.42
N HIS A 409 13.46 -11.29 -10.49
CA HIS A 409 12.50 -10.81 -9.48
C HIS A 409 12.51 -9.30 -9.18
N THR A 410 13.27 -8.48 -9.92
CA THR A 410 13.61 -7.11 -9.48
C THR A 410 13.04 -5.98 -10.33
N LYS A 411 12.47 -6.29 -11.50
CA LYS A 411 12.11 -5.24 -12.49
C LYS A 411 10.69 -4.70 -12.33
N LEU A 412 9.69 -5.40 -12.85
CA LEU A 412 8.30 -4.93 -12.87
C LEU A 412 7.37 -6.04 -12.42
N LEU A 413 6.53 -5.76 -11.43
CA LEU A 413 5.48 -6.67 -10.98
C LEU A 413 4.39 -6.75 -12.06
N THR A 414 4.10 -7.96 -12.52
CA THR A 414 3.13 -8.24 -13.58
C THR A 414 1.84 -8.87 -13.06
N GLY A 415 1.84 -9.31 -11.80
CA GLY A 415 0.70 -9.95 -11.17
C GLY A 415 1.02 -10.37 -9.74
N GLY A 416 0.01 -10.81 -9.01
CA GLY A 416 0.14 -11.20 -7.62
C GLY A 416 -1.22 -11.37 -6.95
N GLU A 417 -1.17 -11.66 -5.65
CA GLU A 417 -2.34 -11.85 -4.82
C GLU A 417 -2.28 -10.94 -3.61
N ILE A 418 -3.30 -10.10 -3.45
CA ILE A 418 -3.45 -9.19 -2.32
C ILE A 418 -4.52 -9.79 -1.41
N SER A 419 -4.12 -10.16 -0.19
CA SER A 419 -5.04 -10.70 0.81
C SER A 419 -5.20 -9.70 1.95
N PHE A 420 -6.44 -9.52 2.43
CA PHE A 420 -6.75 -8.73 3.62
C PHE A 420 -8.02 -9.22 4.32
N ARG A 421 -8.18 -8.85 5.59
CA ARG A 421 -9.39 -9.14 6.37
C ARG A 421 -10.10 -7.87 6.79
N HIS A 422 -11.42 -7.94 6.86
CA HIS A 422 -12.27 -6.91 7.45
C HIS A 422 -13.44 -7.60 8.13
N GLU A 423 -13.62 -7.33 9.43
CA GLU A 423 -14.57 -8.04 10.29
C GLU A 423 -14.36 -9.56 10.20
N ASN A 424 -15.41 -10.33 9.92
CA ASN A 424 -15.38 -11.78 9.76
C ASN A 424 -15.07 -12.22 8.30
N LEU A 425 -14.84 -11.27 7.38
CA LEU A 425 -14.59 -11.56 5.98
C LEU A 425 -13.10 -11.56 5.64
N THR A 426 -12.70 -12.54 4.82
CA THR A 426 -11.39 -12.58 4.17
C THR A 426 -11.54 -12.24 2.69
N PHE A 427 -10.74 -11.29 2.23
CA PHE A 427 -10.69 -10.84 0.85
C PHE A 427 -9.38 -11.29 0.21
N ARG A 428 -9.48 -11.76 -1.03
CA ARG A 428 -8.34 -12.14 -1.86
C ARG A 428 -8.53 -11.59 -3.26
N LEU A 429 -7.75 -10.57 -3.59
CA LEU A 429 -7.70 -9.96 -4.91
C LEU A 429 -6.53 -10.56 -5.69
N LYS A 430 -6.81 -11.20 -6.82
CA LYS A 430 -5.82 -11.87 -7.64
C LYS A 430 -5.75 -11.25 -9.03
N LEU A 431 -4.56 -10.81 -9.40
CA LEU A 431 -4.20 -10.44 -10.76
C LEU A 431 -3.29 -11.53 -11.33
N PRO A 432 -3.76 -12.35 -12.29
CA PRO A 432 -2.88 -13.23 -13.04
C PRO A 432 -1.75 -12.45 -13.73
N PRO A 433 -0.61 -13.09 -14.02
CA PRO A 433 0.49 -12.43 -14.71
C PRO A 433 0.01 -11.75 -15.98
N ALA A 434 0.30 -10.45 -16.12
CA ALA A 434 -0.09 -9.69 -17.29
C ALA A 434 0.50 -10.31 -18.56
N THR A 435 -0.37 -10.72 -19.47
CA THR A 435 0.00 -11.26 -20.80
C THR A 435 0.22 -10.15 -21.83
N SER A 436 -0.31 -8.95 -21.55
CA SER A 436 -0.14 -7.77 -22.39
C SER A 436 1.11 -7.00 -22.00
N LYS A 437 1.65 -6.23 -22.95
CA LYS A 437 2.70 -5.24 -22.68
C LYS A 437 2.24 -4.29 -21.54
N THR A 438 3.20 -3.76 -20.77
CA THR A 438 2.99 -2.70 -19.77
C THR A 438 2.16 -1.55 -20.36
N LEU A 439 1.38 -0.84 -19.57
CA LEU A 439 0.61 0.30 -20.07
C LEU A 439 1.48 1.55 -20.04
N VAL A 440 2.08 1.83 -18.89
CA VAL A 440 2.91 3.02 -18.70
C VAL A 440 4.29 2.61 -18.20
N CYS A 441 5.32 3.26 -18.73
CA CYS A 441 6.70 3.20 -18.24
C CYS A 441 7.23 4.63 -18.22
N TYR A 442 7.73 5.10 -17.07
CA TYR A 442 8.39 6.39 -16.98
C TYR A 442 9.88 6.20 -17.25
N PRO A 443 10.53 7.19 -17.89
CA PRO A 443 11.97 7.20 -18.00
C PRO A 443 12.63 7.26 -16.61
N SER A 444 13.81 6.66 -16.49
CA SER A 444 14.68 6.69 -15.31
C SER A 444 16.14 6.81 -15.78
N PRO A 445 17.03 7.52 -15.06
CA PRO A 445 18.44 7.54 -15.41
C PRO A 445 19.17 6.32 -14.82
N ASP A 446 18.52 5.59 -13.91
CA ASP A 446 19.02 4.40 -13.26
C ASP A 446 18.34 3.19 -13.93
N PRO A 447 19.10 2.36 -14.66
CA PRO A 447 18.53 1.18 -15.31
C PRO A 447 17.95 0.16 -14.33
N ASN A 448 18.27 0.24 -13.03
CA ASN A 448 17.71 -0.61 -11.98
C ASN A 448 16.42 -0.04 -11.38
N GLN A 449 16.03 1.15 -11.80
CA GLN A 449 14.78 1.76 -11.38
C GLN A 449 13.72 1.60 -12.46
N VAL A 450 12.65 0.92 -12.08
CA VAL A 450 11.56 0.61 -13.01
C VAL A 450 10.26 1.10 -12.40
N TRP A 451 9.63 2.04 -13.10
CA TRP A 451 8.24 2.38 -12.86
C TRP A 451 7.38 1.82 -13.99
N GLY A 452 6.32 1.11 -13.63
CA GLY A 452 5.34 0.74 -14.61
C GLY A 452 4.01 0.27 -14.07
N THR A 453 3.02 0.39 -14.93
CA THR A 453 1.63 0.00 -14.66
C THR A 453 1.24 -1.12 -15.61
N VAL A 454 0.81 -2.26 -15.08
CA VAL A 454 0.12 -3.29 -15.85
C VAL A 454 -1.36 -3.26 -15.54
N GLY A 455 -2.18 -3.83 -16.41
CA GLY A 455 -3.61 -3.99 -16.11
C GLY A 455 -4.24 -5.14 -16.87
N GLY A 456 -5.29 -5.72 -16.31
CA GLY A 456 -5.96 -6.87 -16.91
C GLY A 456 -7.15 -7.37 -16.11
N PRO A 457 -7.77 -8.48 -16.58
CA PRO A 457 -8.77 -9.20 -15.81
C PRO A 457 -8.21 -9.62 -14.45
N ALA A 458 -9.04 -9.54 -13.42
CA ALA A 458 -8.68 -9.90 -12.05
C ALA A 458 -9.90 -10.48 -11.34
N THR A 459 -9.66 -11.25 -10.29
CA THR A 459 -10.71 -11.87 -9.49
C THR A 459 -10.66 -11.38 -8.05
N LEU A 460 -11.82 -11.08 -7.46
CA LEU A 460 -11.99 -10.83 -6.04
C LEU A 460 -12.72 -12.01 -5.40
N SER A 461 -12.05 -12.76 -4.54
CA SER A 461 -12.67 -13.77 -3.68
C SER A 461 -12.98 -13.18 -2.30
N ILE A 462 -14.20 -13.42 -1.81
CA ILE A 462 -14.68 -12.98 -0.51
C ILE A 462 -15.14 -14.23 0.24
N SER A 463 -14.54 -14.49 1.39
CA SER A 463 -14.77 -15.69 2.20
C SER A 463 -15.31 -15.34 3.58
N GLU A 464 -16.35 -16.04 4.00
CA GLU A 464 -16.91 -16.03 5.36
C GLU A 464 -16.91 -17.47 5.87
N GLY A 465 -16.01 -17.78 6.82
CA GLY A 465 -15.77 -19.17 7.23
C GLY A 465 -15.36 -20.06 6.05
N SER A 466 -16.15 -21.11 5.77
CA SER A 466 -15.91 -22.04 4.66
C SER A 466 -16.53 -21.62 3.33
N THR A 467 -17.40 -20.60 3.32
CA THR A 467 -18.11 -20.16 2.12
C THR A 467 -17.28 -19.11 1.39
N THR A 468 -17.08 -19.27 0.08
CA THR A 468 -16.34 -18.31 -0.75
C THR A 468 -17.13 -17.94 -2.00
N ARG A 469 -17.26 -16.65 -2.26
CA ARG A 469 -17.77 -16.08 -3.51
C ARG A 469 -16.60 -15.48 -4.28
N THR A 470 -16.50 -15.76 -5.58
CA THR A 470 -15.50 -15.15 -6.47
C THR A 470 -16.19 -14.26 -7.50
N LEU A 471 -15.64 -13.07 -7.69
CA LEU A 471 -16.15 -12.04 -8.58
C LEU A 471 -15.11 -11.67 -9.63
N GLU A 472 -15.58 -11.47 -10.85
CA GLU A 472 -14.76 -10.99 -11.95
C GLU A 472 -14.67 -9.46 -11.93
N GLY A 473 -13.52 -8.94 -12.34
CA GLY A 473 -13.29 -7.52 -12.49
C GLY A 473 -12.04 -7.24 -13.30
N ARG A 474 -11.58 -6.00 -13.20
CA ARG A 474 -10.34 -5.54 -13.81
C ARG A 474 -9.50 -4.85 -12.76
N MET A 475 -8.19 -4.93 -12.92
CA MET A 475 -7.24 -4.35 -11.98
C MET A 475 -6.10 -3.69 -12.71
N PHE A 476 -5.69 -2.52 -12.23
CA PHE A 476 -4.38 -1.95 -12.47
C PHE A 476 -3.45 -2.32 -11.31
N LEU A 477 -2.20 -2.64 -11.65
CA LEU A 477 -1.13 -2.89 -10.71
C LEU A 477 0.06 -2.04 -11.14
N GLU A 478 0.41 -1.09 -10.30
CA GLU A 478 1.56 -0.21 -10.47
C GLU A 478 2.68 -0.65 -9.55
N THR A 479 3.90 -0.59 -10.06
CA THR A 479 5.11 -0.82 -9.26
C THR A 479 6.15 0.24 -9.58
N CYS A 480 6.76 0.75 -8.53
CA CYS A 480 7.99 1.50 -8.61
C CYS A 480 9.06 0.77 -7.80
N SER A 481 10.01 0.15 -8.49
CA SER A 481 11.16 -0.49 -7.88
C SER A 481 12.38 0.41 -8.00
N TRP A 482 13.13 0.56 -6.91
CA TRP A 482 14.48 1.12 -6.90
C TRP A 482 15.35 0.18 -6.11
N GLU A 483 16.25 -0.52 -6.81
CA GLU A 483 17.34 -1.18 -6.12
C GLU A 483 18.35 -0.13 -5.70
N THR A 484 18.47 0.13 -4.39
CA THR A 484 19.72 0.72 -3.92
C THR A 484 20.78 -0.37 -4.03
N SER A 485 21.65 -0.26 -5.03
CA SER A 485 22.93 -0.97 -5.14
C SER A 485 23.84 -0.58 -3.96
N LYS A 486 23.48 -1.00 -2.76
CA LYS A 486 24.29 -0.86 -1.55
C LYS A 486 24.08 -2.09 -0.69
N ASN A 487 24.63 -3.21 -1.17
CA ASN A 487 25.25 -4.29 -0.39
C ASN A 487 25.86 -5.27 -1.40
N LEU A 488 26.99 -4.86 -2.00
CA LEU A 488 28.06 -5.76 -2.41
C LEU A 488 29.24 -5.48 -1.48
#